data_AF-M2NH91-F1
#
_entry.id   AF-M2NH91-F1
#
_cell.length_a   1.000
_cell.length_b   1.000
_cell.length_c   1.000
_cell.angle_alpha   90.00
_cell.angle_beta   90.00
_cell.angle_gamma   90.00
#
_symmetry.space_group_name_H-M   'P 1'
#
loop_
_entity.id
_entity.type
_entity.pdbx_description
1 polymer ?
#
loop_
_entity_poly.entity_id
_entity_poly.type
_entity_poly.pdbx_seq_one_letter_code
_entity_poly.pdbx_strand_id
1 'polypeptide(L)'
;MATIIIGAIIAVAFVYGISRLFKESKEGCCSGGCTIDKIKVKDRNKSHYQYTTIFKVSDMHCSNCATKVENALNSQEDTYASANLSKGEVKVLTKQSPDIKAMEESIRTIGYHSKLIS
;
A
#
# COMPACT_ATOMS: atom_id res chain seq x y z
N MET A 1 33.19 40.50 -16.37
CA MET A 1 32.58 39.54 -17.32
C MET A 1 32.74 38.08 -16.87
N ALA A 2 33.94 37.62 -16.50
CA ALA A 2 34.18 36.23 -16.06
C ALA A 2 33.40 35.78 -14.81
N THR A 3 33.17 36.67 -13.84
CA THR A 3 32.41 36.37 -12.61
C THR A 3 30.94 36.04 -12.86
N ILE A 4 30.33 36.70 -13.85
CA ILE A 4 28.92 36.47 -14.24
C ILE A 4 28.76 35.09 -14.89
N ILE A 5 29.74 34.69 -15.71
CA ILE A 5 29.74 33.38 -16.39
C ILE A 5 29.88 32.24 -15.36
N ILE A 6 30.79 32.38 -14.39
CA ILE A 6 30.99 31.38 -13.33
C ILE A 6 29.74 31.28 -12.45
N GLY A 7 29.13 32.42 -12.09
CA GLY A 7 27.89 32.46 -11.31
C GLY A 7 26.72 31.78 -12.01
N ALA A 8 26.60 31.95 -13.33
CA ALA A 8 25.55 31.30 -14.12
C ALA A 8 25.69 29.77 -14.14
N ILE A 9 26.91 29.24 -14.28
CA ILE A 9 27.16 27.79 -14.29
C ILE A 9 26.80 27.16 -12.94
N ILE A 10 27.17 27.80 -11.82
CA ILE A 10 26.83 27.33 -10.47
C ILE A 10 25.32 27.37 -10.24
N ALA A 11 24.63 28.43 -10.67
CA ALA A 11 23.19 28.52 -10.56
C ALA A 11 22.46 27.42 -11.33
N VAL A 12 22.92 27.10 -12.55
CA VAL A 12 22.36 25.99 -13.35
C VAL A 12 22.61 24.63 -12.68
N ALA A 13 23.80 24.40 -12.12
CA ALA A 13 24.10 23.18 -11.37
C ALA A 13 23.25 23.04 -10.10
N PHE A 14 23.01 24.15 -9.38
CA PHE A 14 22.10 24.19 -8.23
C PHE A 14 20.65 23.92 -8.62
N VAL A 15 20.16 24.51 -9.71
CA VAL A 15 18.80 24.26 -10.21
C VAL A 15 18.65 22.80 -10.67
N TYR A 16 19.65 22.22 -11.33
CA TYR A 16 19.63 20.81 -11.72
C TYR A 16 19.74 19.86 -10.52
N GLY A 17 20.54 20.19 -9.50
CA GLY A 17 20.67 19.42 -8.27
C GLY A 17 19.39 19.45 -7.42
N ILE A 18 18.81 20.64 -7.24
CA ILE A 18 17.53 20.84 -6.53
C ILE A 18 16.39 20.17 -7.30
N SER A 19 16.29 20.34 -8.62
CA SER A 19 15.23 19.70 -9.40
C SER A 19 15.31 18.16 -9.43
N ARG A 20 16.51 17.58 -9.24
CA ARG A 20 16.65 16.14 -8.97
C ARG A 20 16.18 15.77 -7.56
N LEU A 21 16.54 16.53 -6.54
CA LEU A 21 16.10 16.30 -5.15
C LEU A 21 14.58 16.39 -4.98
N PHE A 22 13.94 17.34 -5.67
CA PHE A 22 12.49 17.52 -5.64
C PHE A 22 11.72 16.52 -6.51
N LYS A 23 12.36 15.90 -7.51
CA LYS A 23 11.74 14.79 -8.27
C LYS A 23 11.67 13.48 -7.48
N GLU A 24 12.58 13.27 -6.53
CA GLU A 24 12.56 12.13 -5.59
C GLU A 24 11.65 12.35 -4.37
N SER A 25 11.01 13.51 -4.23
CA SER A 25 10.15 13.84 -3.08
C SER A 25 8.73 13.24 -3.13
N LYS A 26 8.43 12.32 -4.05
CA LYS A 26 7.19 11.52 -4.04
C LYS A 26 7.37 10.09 -3.52
N GLU A 27 8.60 9.68 -3.20
CA GLU A 27 8.87 8.30 -2.82
C GLU A 27 9.76 8.29 -1.58
N GLY A 28 9.10 8.26 -0.42
CA GLY A 28 9.79 8.18 0.87
C GLY A 28 10.61 6.89 0.99
N CYS A 29 11.87 7.05 1.39
CA CYS A 29 12.68 6.18 2.25
C CYS A 29 12.84 4.67 1.97
N CYS A 30 12.40 4.14 0.83
CA CYS A 30 12.74 2.79 0.38
C CYS A 30 13.33 2.85 -1.03
N SER A 31 14.67 2.97 -1.06
CA SER A 31 15.46 2.84 -2.28
C SER A 31 15.32 1.41 -2.84
N GLY A 32 14.71 1.28 -4.01
CA GLY A 32 14.60 0.00 -4.72
C GLY A 32 13.18 -0.26 -5.21
N GLY A 33 13.00 -0.25 -6.53
CA GLY A 33 11.74 -0.55 -7.19
C GLY A 33 11.12 -1.85 -6.68
N CYS A 34 10.09 -1.72 -5.86
CA CYS A 34 9.23 -2.81 -5.43
C CYS A 34 7.81 -2.47 -5.86
N THR A 35 7.50 -2.59 -7.14
CA THR A 35 6.10 -2.60 -7.59
C THR A 35 5.49 -3.92 -7.18
N ILE A 36 4.70 -3.92 -6.10
CA ILE A 36 3.93 -5.09 -5.68
C ILE A 36 2.75 -5.23 -6.66
N ASP A 37 2.75 -6.30 -7.46
CA ASP A 37 1.64 -6.57 -8.36
C ASP A 37 0.38 -6.93 -7.56
N LYS A 38 -0.76 -6.32 -7.90
CA LYS A 38 -2.02 -6.57 -7.20
C LYS A 38 -2.59 -7.90 -7.68
N ILE A 39 -2.81 -8.82 -6.75
CA ILE A 39 -3.55 -10.05 -7.03
C ILE A 39 -4.96 -9.66 -7.45
N LYS A 40 -5.30 -9.94 -8.72
CA LYS A 40 -6.64 -9.68 -9.26
C LYS A 40 -7.60 -10.70 -8.65
N VAL A 41 -8.53 -10.22 -7.83
CA VAL A 41 -9.59 -11.06 -7.28
C VAL A 41 -10.43 -11.65 -8.41
N LYS A 42 -10.69 -12.96 -8.34
CA LYS A 42 -11.43 -13.75 -9.36
C LYS A 42 -12.84 -13.21 -9.60
N ASP A 43 -13.45 -12.62 -8.58
CA ASP A 43 -14.79 -12.05 -8.63
C ASP A 43 -14.76 -10.60 -8.14
N ARG A 44 -15.07 -9.66 -9.04
CA ARG A 44 -15.12 -8.22 -8.71
C ARG A 44 -16.52 -7.78 -8.28
N ASN A 45 -17.51 -8.67 -8.33
CA ASN A 45 -18.88 -8.33 -8.02
C ASN A 45 -19.15 -8.48 -6.52
N LYS A 46 -19.16 -7.33 -5.82
CA LYS A 46 -19.39 -7.26 -4.36
C LYS A 46 -20.71 -7.90 -3.93
N SER A 47 -21.70 -7.99 -4.81
CA SER A 47 -23.02 -8.57 -4.51
C SER A 47 -23.00 -10.09 -4.32
N HIS A 48 -21.92 -10.78 -4.73
CA HIS A 48 -21.77 -12.23 -4.54
C HIS A 48 -21.23 -12.61 -3.15
N TYR A 49 -20.85 -11.62 -2.34
CA TYR A 49 -20.25 -11.81 -1.02
C TYR A 49 -21.29 -11.49 0.05
N GLN A 50 -21.69 -12.50 0.83
CA GLN A 50 -22.72 -12.35 1.86
C GLN A 50 -22.17 -11.78 3.17
N TYR A 51 -20.89 -12.01 3.45
CA TYR A 51 -20.26 -11.60 4.70
C TYR A 51 -19.28 -10.47 4.44
N THR A 52 -19.34 -9.44 5.30
CA THR A 52 -18.42 -8.31 5.29
C THR A 52 -17.80 -8.20 6.67
N THR A 53 -16.47 -8.13 6.71
CA THR A 53 -15.68 -7.99 7.91
C THR A 53 -14.72 -6.83 7.74
N ILE A 54 -14.49 -6.05 8.80
CA ILE A 54 -13.56 -4.92 8.78
C ILE A 54 -12.50 -5.11 9.85
N PHE A 55 -11.24 -5.11 9.42
CA PHE A 55 -10.08 -5.19 10.29
C PHE A 55 -9.37 -3.84 10.33
N LYS A 56 -8.94 -3.40 11.51
CA LYS A 56 -7.96 -2.33 11.66
C LYS A 56 -6.57 -2.92 11.52
N VAL A 57 -5.74 -2.36 10.65
CA VAL A 57 -4.35 -2.82 10.48
C VAL A 57 -3.39 -1.70 10.89
N SER A 58 -2.52 -2.00 11.85
CA SER A 58 -1.48 -1.08 12.30
C SER A 58 -0.32 -1.05 11.30
N ASP A 59 0.41 0.06 11.26
CA ASP A 59 1.65 0.22 10.46
C ASP A 59 1.46 0.16 8.92
N MET A 60 0.23 0.36 8.44
CA MET A 60 -0.09 0.46 7.02
C MET A 60 0.05 1.91 6.51
N HIS A 61 1.29 2.36 6.29
CA HIS A 61 1.60 3.77 5.98
C HIS A 61 1.76 4.07 4.48
N CYS A 62 1.80 3.03 3.63
CA CYS A 62 2.13 3.18 2.22
C CYS A 62 1.19 2.36 1.30
N SER A 63 1.05 2.77 0.04
CA SER A 63 0.27 2.05 -0.98
C SER A 63 0.73 0.61 -1.18
N ASN A 64 2.03 0.38 -1.11
CA ASN A 64 2.60 -0.97 -1.15
C ASN A 64 2.24 -1.79 0.09
N CYS A 65 2.23 -1.16 1.26
CA CYS A 65 1.86 -1.77 2.53
C CYS A 65 0.40 -2.25 2.48
N ALA A 66 -0.50 -1.38 2.00
CA ALA A 66 -1.88 -1.74 1.72
C ALA A 66 -2.00 -2.88 0.71
N THR A 67 -1.27 -2.80 -0.40
CA THR A 67 -1.31 -3.83 -1.44
C THR A 67 -0.82 -5.19 -0.93
N LYS A 68 0.20 -5.21 -0.08
CA LYS A 68 0.72 -6.44 0.53
C LYS A 68 -0.33 -7.10 1.42
N VAL A 69 -1.05 -6.31 2.23
CA VAL A 69 -2.14 -6.82 3.08
C VAL A 69 -3.33 -7.27 2.25
N GLU A 70 -3.72 -6.50 1.22
CA GLU A 70 -4.76 -6.92 0.27
C GLU A 70 -4.40 -8.25 -0.39
N ASN A 71 -3.16 -8.41 -0.86
CA ASN A 71 -2.70 -9.63 -1.54
C ASN A 71 -2.73 -10.86 -0.61
N ALA A 72 -2.31 -10.72 0.65
CA ALA A 72 -2.33 -11.82 1.62
C ALA A 72 -3.75 -12.34 1.91
N LEU A 73 -4.75 -11.46 1.84
CA LEU A 73 -6.15 -11.86 2.03
C LEU A 73 -6.80 -12.30 0.71
N ASN A 74 -6.48 -11.63 -0.41
CA ASN A 74 -6.96 -12.00 -1.75
C ASN A 74 -6.36 -13.31 -2.27
N SER A 75 -5.27 -13.81 -1.67
CA SER A 75 -4.76 -15.15 -1.95
C SER A 75 -5.63 -16.26 -1.37
N GLN A 76 -6.52 -15.94 -0.41
CA GLN A 76 -7.50 -16.88 0.09
C GLN A 76 -8.63 -17.04 -0.93
N GLU A 77 -9.12 -18.28 -1.11
CA GLU A 77 -10.24 -18.53 -2.01
C GLU A 77 -11.52 -17.85 -1.50
N ASP A 78 -12.39 -17.45 -2.43
CA ASP A 78 -13.68 -16.81 -2.15
C ASP A 78 -13.62 -15.57 -1.22
N THR A 79 -12.46 -14.90 -1.21
CA THR A 79 -12.19 -13.73 -0.39
C THR A 79 -11.87 -12.53 -1.28
N TYR A 80 -12.46 -11.39 -0.96
CA TYR A 80 -12.17 -10.09 -1.57
C TYR A 80 -11.78 -9.12 -0.47
N ALA A 81 -10.52 -8.69 -0.46
CA ALA A 81 -9.98 -7.74 0.48
C ALA A 81 -9.62 -6.42 -0.22
N SER A 82 -9.97 -5.32 0.43
CA SER A 82 -9.65 -3.97 0.01
C SER A 82 -9.22 -3.14 1.21
N ALA A 83 -8.01 -2.59 1.14
CA ALA A 83 -7.42 -1.76 2.17
C ALA A 83 -7.72 -0.28 1.92
N ASN A 84 -8.02 0.44 2.99
CA ASN A 84 -8.22 1.87 3.02
C ASN A 84 -7.15 2.51 3.90
N LEU A 85 -6.14 3.11 3.27
CA LEU A 85 -5.04 3.80 3.96
C LEU A 85 -5.50 5.00 4.79
N SER A 86 -6.49 5.76 4.31
CA SER A 86 -6.98 6.94 5.00
C SER A 86 -7.59 6.61 6.36
N LYS A 87 -8.14 5.40 6.51
CA LYS A 87 -8.72 4.91 7.77
C LYS A 87 -7.84 3.92 8.52
N GLY A 88 -6.82 3.35 7.88
CA GLY A 88 -6.05 2.24 8.42
C GLY A 88 -6.89 0.96 8.57
N GLU A 89 -7.87 0.78 7.68
CA GLU A 89 -8.84 -0.31 7.74
C GLU A 89 -8.74 -1.20 6.51
N VAL A 90 -9.02 -2.49 6.66
CA VAL A 90 -9.10 -3.46 5.58
C VAL A 90 -10.48 -4.10 5.62
N LYS A 91 -11.24 -3.91 4.54
CA LYS A 91 -12.54 -4.53 4.36
C LYS A 91 -12.34 -5.86 3.63
N VAL A 92 -12.86 -6.92 4.24
CA VAL A 92 -12.84 -8.28 3.70
C VAL A 92 -14.27 -8.72 3.43
N LEU A 93 -14.50 -9.25 2.25
CA LEU A 93 -15.77 -9.75 1.76
C LEU A 93 -15.58 -11.23 1.48
N THR A 94 -16.38 -12.10 2.11
CA THR A 94 -16.31 -13.55 1.91
C THR A 94 -17.64 -14.14 1.45
N LYS A 95 -17.57 -15.18 0.62
CA LYS A 95 -18.76 -15.94 0.21
C LYS A 95 -19.20 -16.94 1.28
N GLN A 96 -18.24 -17.42 2.06
CA GLN A 96 -18.44 -18.35 3.18
C GLN A 96 -18.30 -17.63 4.54
N SER A 97 -18.63 -18.34 5.62
CA SER A 97 -18.49 -17.85 6.99
C SER A 97 -17.07 -17.34 7.24
N PRO A 98 -16.88 -16.09 7.68
CA PRO A 98 -15.55 -15.51 7.83
C PRO A 98 -14.80 -16.16 9.01
N ASP A 99 -13.68 -16.80 8.74
CA ASP A 99 -12.75 -17.25 9.78
C ASP A 99 -11.83 -16.09 10.17
N ILE A 100 -12.29 -15.33 11.17
CA ILE A 100 -11.59 -14.17 11.71
C ILE A 100 -10.17 -14.54 12.16
N LYS A 101 -9.99 -15.71 12.80
CA LYS A 101 -8.69 -16.11 13.33
C LYS A 101 -7.71 -16.43 12.21
N ALA A 102 -8.15 -17.17 11.19
CA ALA A 102 -7.32 -17.46 10.02
C ALA A 102 -6.93 -16.18 9.25
N MET A 103 -7.84 -15.20 9.16
CA MET A 103 -7.54 -13.90 8.55
C MET A 103 -6.53 -13.10 9.37
N GLU A 104 -6.71 -13.01 10.70
CA GLU A 104 -5.76 -12.34 11.59
C GLU A 104 -4.37 -13.00 11.52
N GLU A 105 -4.33 -14.32 11.47
CA GLU A 105 -3.09 -15.09 11.35
C GLU A 105 -2.40 -14.85 10.00
N SER A 106 -3.15 -14.81 8.90
CA SER A 106 -2.62 -14.49 7.57
C SER A 106 -1.97 -13.10 7.53
N ILE A 107 -2.60 -12.11 8.18
CA ILE A 107 -2.05 -10.75 8.32
C ILE A 107 -0.82 -10.76 9.24
N ARG A 108 -0.81 -11.57 10.28
CA ARG A 108 0.34 -11.72 11.18
C ARG A 108 1.54 -12.36 10.48
N THR A 109 1.34 -13.35 9.61
CA THR A 109 2.41 -14.02 8.85
C THR A 109 3.20 -13.04 7.97
N ILE A 110 2.54 -12.01 7.43
CA ILE A 110 3.21 -10.98 6.62
C ILE A 110 3.83 -9.84 7.45
N GLY A 111 3.77 -9.92 8.78
CA GLY A 111 4.38 -9.00 9.73
C GLY A 111 3.51 -7.82 10.17
N TYR A 112 2.19 -7.91 10.00
CA TYR A 112 1.26 -6.85 10.40
C TYR A 112 0.35 -7.29 11.53
N HIS A 113 -0.11 -6.33 12.33
CA HIS A 113 -1.12 -6.58 13.36
C HIS A 113 -2.48 -6.10 12.87
N SER A 114 -3.47 -6.99 12.98
CA SER A 114 -4.86 -6.66 12.70
C SER A 114 -5.72 -6.80 13.94
N LYS A 115 -6.83 -6.06 13.98
CA LYS A 115 -7.86 -6.17 15.00
C LYS A 115 -9.22 -6.06 14.35
N LEU A 116 -10.10 -7.02 14.61
CA LEU A 116 -11.49 -6.94 14.16
C LEU A 116 -12.20 -5.70 14.73
N ILE A 117 -12.89 -4.96 13.88
CA ILE A 117 -13.75 -3.82 14.26
C ILE A 117 -15.23 -4.13 14.05
N SER A 118 -15.59 -4.81 12.94
CA SER A 118 -16.98 -5.06 12.55
C SER A 118 -17.13 -6.27 11.65
#